data_AF-A0A1F8T176-F1
#
_entry.id   AF-A0A1F8T176-F1
#
_cell.length_a   1.000
_cell.length_b   1.000
_cell.length_c   1.000
_cell.angle_alpha   90.00
_cell.angle_beta   90.00
_cell.angle_gamma   90.00
#
_symmetry.space_group_name_H-M   'P 1'
#
loop_
_entity.id
_entity.type
_entity.pdbx_description
1 polymer ?
#
loop_
_entity_poly.entity_id
_entity_poly.type
_entity_poly.pdbx_seq_one_letter_code
_entity_poly.pdbx_strand_id
1 'polypeptide(L)' 'MEGLAQADQVAQKEVLATSIQLWKADRLGFSDPDAWQNTQQVLLDMGFLAQPVDLNTVFSNAFLGDR' A
#
# COMPACT_ATOMS: atom_id res chain seq x y z
N MET A 1 -14.23 -27.07 22.19
CA MET A 1 -15.16 -25.98 21.78
C MET A 1 -15.09 -25.87 20.27
N GLU A 2 -15.96 -26.58 19.54
CA GLU A 2 -15.93 -26.61 18.07
C GLU A 2 -16.45 -25.30 17.44
N GLY A 3 -17.32 -24.57 18.15
CA GLY A 3 -17.87 -23.29 17.67
C GLY A 3 -16.88 -22.12 17.59
N LEU A 4 -15.75 -22.15 18.31
CA LEU A 4 -14.74 -21.09 18.25
C LEU A 4 -13.95 -21.13 16.93
N ALA A 5 -13.61 -22.32 16.44
CA ALA A 5 -12.89 -22.47 15.17
C ALA A 5 -13.74 -22.04 13.95
N GLN A 6 -15.07 -22.26 14.00
CA GLN A 6 -16.00 -21.75 12.99
C GLN A 6 -16.17 -20.22 13.09
N ALA A 7 -16.31 -19.67 14.31
CA ALA A 7 -16.40 -18.22 14.53
C ALA A 7 -15.13 -17.50 14.03
N ASP A 8 -13.96 -18.08 14.27
CA ASP A 8 -12.67 -17.60 13.75
C ASP A 8 -12.63 -17.62 12.22
N GLN A 9 -13.21 -18.63 11.59
CA GLN A 9 -13.26 -18.71 10.12
C GLN A 9 -14.12 -17.58 9.51
N VAL A 10 -15.25 -17.24 10.14
CA VAL A 10 -16.11 -16.14 9.67
C VAL A 10 -15.36 -14.81 9.79
N ALA A 11 -14.77 -14.53 10.96
CA ALA A 11 -14.01 -13.30 11.18
C ALA A 11 -12.81 -13.18 10.22
N GLN A 12 -12.06 -14.25 9.98
CA GLN A 12 -10.94 -14.25 9.04
C GLN A 12 -11.39 -13.97 7.60
N LYS A 13 -12.54 -14.52 7.17
CA LYS A 13 -13.09 -14.24 5.84
C LYS A 13 -13.54 -12.79 5.70
N GLU A 14 -14.11 -12.19 6.73
CA GLU A 14 -14.47 -10.76 6.73
C GLU A 14 -13.24 -9.86 6.67
N VAL A 15 -12.19 -10.17 7.44
CA VAL A 15 -10.90 -9.48 7.35
C VAL A 15 -10.34 -9.60 5.95
N LEU A 16 -10.29 -10.82 5.37
CA LEU A 16 -9.82 -11.03 4.00
C LEU A 16 -10.63 -10.22 2.98
N ALA A 17 -11.96 -10.26 3.05
CA ALA A 17 -12.84 -9.54 2.14
C ALA A 17 -12.60 -8.02 2.20
N THR A 18 -12.38 -7.49 3.41
CA THR A 18 -12.04 -6.09 3.65
C THR A 18 -10.65 -5.75 3.12
N SER A 19 -9.64 -6.57 3.41
CA SER A 19 -8.27 -6.38 2.93
C SER A 19 -8.19 -6.39 1.41
N ILE A 20 -8.95 -7.26 0.72
CA ILE A 20 -9.01 -7.28 -0.75
C ILE A 20 -9.42 -5.91 -1.32
N GLN A 21 -10.30 -5.16 -0.64
CA GLN A 21 -10.69 -3.84 -1.12
C GLN A 21 -9.52 -2.85 -1.13
N LEU A 22 -8.61 -2.96 -0.15
CA LEU A 22 -7.43 -2.09 -0.03
C LEU A 22 -6.41 -2.33 -1.15
N TRP A 23 -6.46 -3.48 -1.83
CA TRP A 23 -5.56 -3.82 -2.92
C TRP A 23 -6.12 -3.49 -4.30
N LYS A 24 -7.37 -3.05 -4.42
CA LYS A 24 -7.97 -2.71 -5.72
C LYS A 24 -7.31 -1.46 -6.30
N ALA A 25 -6.84 -1.54 -7.54
CA ALA A 25 -6.27 -0.43 -8.29
C ALA A 25 -6.42 -0.68 -9.81
N ASP A 26 -6.40 0.40 -10.60
CA ASP A 26 -6.48 0.32 -12.06
C ASP A 26 -5.29 -0.47 -12.66
N ARG A 27 -4.08 -0.26 -12.10
CA ARG A 27 -2.87 -1.01 -12.45
C ARG A 27 -2.18 -1.52 -11.18
N LEU A 28 -2.41 -2.78 -10.86
CA LEU A 28 -1.78 -3.44 -9.70
C LEU A 28 -0.25 -3.36 -9.80
N GLY A 29 0.39 -3.03 -8.69
CA GLY A 29 1.85 -2.93 -8.58
C GLY A 29 2.44 -1.63 -9.15
N PHE A 30 1.63 -0.75 -9.75
CA PHE A 30 2.09 0.57 -10.16
C PHE A 30 2.29 1.48 -8.96
N SER A 31 3.51 1.99 -8.81
CA SER A 31 3.86 2.99 -7.83
C SER A 31 3.63 4.38 -8.41
N ASP A 32 2.67 5.11 -7.84
CA ASP A 32 2.30 6.46 -8.28
C ASP A 32 3.32 7.51 -7.83
N PRO A 33 4.01 8.21 -8.76
CA PRO A 33 4.96 9.27 -8.40
C PRO A 33 4.35 10.39 -7.54
N ASP A 34 3.09 10.74 -7.76
CA ASP A 34 2.42 11.82 -7.02
C ASP A 34 2.20 11.43 -5.56
N ALA A 35 1.90 10.15 -5.29
CA ALA A 35 1.78 9.61 -3.93
C ALA A 35 3.13 9.68 -3.17
N TRP A 36 4.25 9.47 -3.86
CA TRP A 36 5.59 9.60 -3.27
C TRP A 36 5.96 11.05 -3.00
N GLN A 37 5.61 11.97 -3.90
CA GLN A 37 5.78 13.39 -3.67
C GLN A 37 5.01 13.88 -2.44
N ASN A 38 3.76 13.43 -2.29
CA ASN A 38 2.94 13.74 -1.11
C ASN A 38 3.54 13.15 0.17
N THR A 39 3.99 11.89 0.11
CA THR A 39 4.64 11.22 1.26
C THR A 39 5.88 12.00 1.71
N GLN A 40 6.74 12.37 0.76
CA GLN A 40 7.93 13.18 1.05
C GLN A 40 7.55 14.50 1.70
N GLN A 41 6.54 15.20 1.18
CA GLN A 41 6.12 16.50 1.73
C GLN A 41 5.68 16.35 3.19
N VAL A 42 4.84 15.35 3.49
CA VAL A 42 4.40 15.07 4.88
C VAL A 42 5.60 14.78 5.79
N LEU A 43 6.57 13.99 5.34
CA LEU A 43 7.75 13.67 6.14
C LEU A 43 8.67 14.87 6.37
N LEU A 44 8.78 15.78 5.38
CA LEU A 44 9.50 17.04 5.53
C LEU A 44 8.80 17.97 6.53
N ASP A 45 7.48 18.11 6.41
CA ASP A 45 6.68 18.96 7.29
C ASP A 45 6.72 18.48 8.75
N MET A 46 6.81 17.16 8.95
CA MET A 46 6.97 16.54 10.27
C MET A 46 8.41 16.57 10.80
N GLY A 47 9.39 17.03 10.01
CA GLY A 47 10.81 17.02 10.37
C GLY A 47 11.46 15.63 10.41
N PHE A 48 10.82 14.62 9.81
CA PHE A 48 11.39 13.27 9.66
C PHE A 48 12.36 13.16 8.48
N LEU A 49 12.24 14.06 7.50
CA LEU A 49 13.27 14.28 6.49
C LEU A 49 13.89 15.66 6.69
N ALA A 50 15.23 15.72 6.61
CA ALA A 50 15.96 16.98 6.71
C ALA A 50 15.91 17.79 5.40
N GLN A 51 15.78 17.10 4.26
CA GLN A 51 15.74 17.70 2.92
C GLN A 51 15.07 16.72 1.93
N PRO A 52 14.58 17.21 0.77
CA PRO A 52 14.04 16.34 -0.27
C PRO A 52 15.04 15.30 -0.77
N VAL A 53 14.54 14.15 -1.20
CA VAL A 53 15.29 13.08 -1.85
C VAL A 53 14.90 12.98 -3.34
N ASP A 54 15.77 12.38 -4.15
CA ASP A 54 15.44 12.11 -5.56
C ASP A 54 14.45 10.94 -5.66
N LEU A 55 13.17 11.26 -5.91
CA LEU A 55 12.09 10.28 -6.00
C LEU A 55 12.28 9.26 -7.12
N ASN A 56 13.10 9.53 -8.14
CA ASN A 56 13.39 8.57 -9.21
C ASN A 56 14.25 7.40 -8.73
N THR A 57 14.83 7.50 -7.52
CA THR A 57 15.72 6.49 -6.94
C THR A 57 15.05 5.65 -5.85
N VAL A 58 13.87 6.06 -5.36
CA VAL A 58 13.23 5.42 -4.19
C VAL A 58 12.21 4.34 -4.56
N PHE A 59 11.75 4.32 -5.81
CA PHE A 59 10.90 3.26 -6.36
C PHE A 59 11.19 3.06 -7.85
N SER A 60 10.71 1.94 -8.42
CA SER A 60 10.79 1.70 -9.86
C SER A 60 9.56 0.94 -10.36
N ASN A 61 9.01 1.41 -11.48
CA ASN A 61 7.94 0.74 -12.21
C ASN A 61 8.48 -0.11 -13.39
N ALA A 62 9.81 -0.24 -13.54
CA ALA A 62 10.44 -0.88 -14.70
C ALA A 62 10.15 -2.38 -14.85
N PHE A 63 9.67 -3.03 -13.78
CA PHE A 63 9.35 -4.47 -13.78
C PHE A 63 7.88 -4.76 -14.05
N LEU A 64 7.06 -3.72 -14.30
CA LEU A 64 5.66 -3.89 -14.66
C LEU A 64 5.56 -4.17 -16.16
N GLY A 65 4.86 -5.24 -16.53
CA GLY A 65 4.63 -5.57 -17.94
C GLY A 65 3.69 -4.58 -18.64
N ASP A 66 3.60 -4.74 -19.96
CA ASP A 66 2.70 -3.99 -20.83
C ASP A 66 1.24 -4.46 -20.59
N ARG A 67 0.58 -3.87 -19.60
CA ARG A 67 -0.88 -3.91 -19.45
C ARG A 67 -1.39 -2.51 -19.25
#